data_AF-A0A3P8MYS1-F1
#
_entry.id   AF-A0A3P8MYS1-F1
#
_cell.length_a   1.000
_cell.length_b   1.000
_cell.length_c   1.000
_cell.angle_alpha   90.00
_cell.angle_beta   90.00
_cell.angle_gamma   90.00
#
_symmetry.space_group_name_H-M   'P 1'
#
loop_
_entity.id
_entity.type
_entity.pdbx_description
1 polymer ?
#
loop_
_entity_poly.entity_id
_entity_poly.type
_entity_poly.pdbx_seq_one_letter_code
_entity_poly.pdbx_strand_id
1 'polypeptide(L)'
;YMLSRLPGHLGEYLALTGARLSGKELVAAGLATHFVPSEKLPELEKRLVSLNNGAETAVKSTIEEFSSDVQIDEESVLKKQKMIDDCFSKDSVEEIIKSLEAEATKEGNGWIVPVLKGLKRSSPTGLKITLRSIREGRKQSLPECLKKEFRLTMNILRT
;
A
#
# COMPACT_ATOMS: atom_id res chain seq x y z
N TYR A 1 4.61 3.12 8.80
CA TYR A 1 3.44 3.75 9.46
C TYR A 1 2.15 3.75 8.62
N MET A 2 2.17 4.22 7.37
CA MET A 2 0.93 4.32 6.56
C MET A 2 0.40 2.95 6.15
N LEU A 3 1.27 2.07 5.62
CA LEU A 3 0.88 0.73 5.19
C LEU A 3 0.26 -0.11 6.32
N SER A 4 0.69 0.07 7.56
CA SER A 4 0.12 -0.66 8.70
C SER A 4 -1.31 -0.25 9.06
N ARG A 5 -1.83 0.84 8.50
CA ARG A 5 -3.21 1.31 8.71
C ARG A 5 -4.15 0.97 7.55
N LEU A 6 -3.62 0.34 6.51
CA LEU A 6 -4.43 -0.13 5.40
C LEU A 6 -5.39 -1.24 5.85
N PRO A 7 -6.55 -1.37 5.18
CA PRO A 7 -7.54 -2.37 5.54
C PRO A 7 -6.98 -3.80 5.42
N GLY A 8 -7.31 -4.63 6.41
CA GLY A 8 -6.93 -6.05 6.43
C GLY A 8 -5.42 -6.26 6.55
N HIS A 9 -4.85 -6.99 5.58
CA HIS A 9 -3.42 -7.24 5.43
C HIS A 9 -2.87 -6.72 4.09
N LEU A 10 -3.56 -5.74 3.49
CA LEU A 10 -3.11 -5.11 2.24
C LEU A 10 -1.74 -4.43 2.42
N GLY A 11 -1.47 -3.85 3.60
CA GLY A 11 -0.18 -3.22 3.91
C GLY A 11 1.00 -4.19 3.85
N GLU A 12 0.83 -5.38 4.43
CA GLU A 12 1.82 -6.45 4.40
C GLU A 12 2.06 -6.94 2.97
N TYR A 13 0.99 -7.10 2.18
CA TYR A 13 1.10 -7.47 0.78
C TYR A 13 1.92 -6.45 -0.02
N LEU A 14 1.56 -5.16 0.05
CA LEU A 14 2.24 -4.12 -0.71
C LEU A 14 3.72 -4.01 -0.33
N ALA A 15 4.03 -4.08 0.95
CA ALA A 15 5.40 -3.92 1.42
C ALA A 15 6.31 -5.11 1.14
N LEU A 16 5.79 -6.35 1.23
CA LEU A 16 6.59 -7.55 0.99
C LEU A 16 6.78 -7.84 -0.50
N THR A 17 5.77 -7.54 -1.31
CA THR A 17 5.76 -7.87 -2.74
C THR A 17 6.24 -6.73 -3.63
N GLY A 18 6.18 -5.49 -3.14
CA GLY A 18 6.45 -4.29 -3.95
C GLY A 18 5.44 -4.10 -5.07
N ALA A 19 4.22 -4.63 -4.91
CA ALA A 19 3.16 -4.52 -5.90
C ALA A 19 2.83 -3.05 -6.20
N ARG A 20 2.59 -2.77 -7.48
CA ARG A 20 2.21 -1.43 -7.94
C ARG A 20 0.70 -1.29 -7.87
N LEU A 21 0.27 -0.12 -7.42
CA LEU A 21 -1.14 0.29 -7.45
C LEU A 21 -1.31 1.40 -8.48
N SER A 22 -2.40 1.32 -9.23
CA SER A 22 -2.88 2.41 -10.09
C SER A 22 -3.43 3.57 -9.26
N GLY A 23 -3.55 4.76 -9.87
CA GLY A 23 -4.09 5.95 -9.17
C GLY A 23 -5.49 5.71 -8.59
N LYS A 24 -6.32 4.97 -9.31
CA LYS A 24 -7.65 4.53 -8.86
C LYS A 24 -7.57 3.64 -7.61
N GLU A 25 -6.69 2.64 -7.65
CA GLU A 25 -6.50 1.72 -6.52
C GLU A 25 -5.91 2.41 -5.29
N LEU A 26 -5.08 3.44 -5.47
CA LEU A 26 -4.56 4.24 -4.36
C LEU A 26 -5.68 4.94 -3.59
N VAL A 27 -6.67 5.50 -4.29
CA VAL A 27 -7.84 6.12 -3.64
C VAL A 27 -8.68 5.07 -2.94
N ALA A 28 -8.98 3.97 -3.62
CA ALA A 28 -9.79 2.90 -3.03
C ALA A 28 -9.11 2.17 -1.85
N ALA A 29 -7.77 2.09 -1.84
CA ALA A 29 -7.00 1.57 -0.72
C ALA A 29 -6.88 2.56 0.46
N GLY A 30 -7.26 3.84 0.26
CA GLY A 30 -7.11 4.91 1.25
C GLY A 30 -5.69 5.48 1.35
N LEU A 31 -4.85 5.28 0.34
CA LEU A 31 -3.50 5.88 0.24
C LEU A 31 -3.53 7.26 -0.44
N ALA A 32 -4.48 7.49 -1.34
CA ALA A 32 -4.75 8.80 -1.95
C ALA A 32 -6.11 9.32 -1.50
N THR A 33 -6.24 10.64 -1.37
CA THR A 33 -7.48 11.28 -0.92
C THR A 33 -8.45 11.55 -2.07
N HIS A 34 -7.94 11.91 -3.24
CA HIS A 34 -8.72 12.28 -4.43
C HIS A 34 -8.06 11.71 -5.70
N PHE A 35 -8.86 11.58 -6.76
CA PHE A 35 -8.38 11.18 -8.08
C PHE A 35 -8.71 12.27 -9.11
N VAL A 36 -7.67 12.89 -9.67
CA VAL A 36 -7.81 13.94 -10.69
C VAL A 36 -7.18 13.48 -11.99
N PRO A 37 -7.93 13.47 -13.12
CA PRO A 37 -7.35 13.19 -14.43
C PRO A 37 -6.21 14.14 -14.76
N SER A 38 -5.14 13.63 -15.38
CA SER A 38 -3.92 14.41 -15.66
C SER A 38 -4.17 15.67 -16.49
N GLU A 39 -5.15 15.63 -17.38
CA GLU A 39 -5.56 16.75 -18.24
C GLU A 39 -6.08 17.95 -17.44
N LYS A 40 -6.68 17.72 -16.27
CA LYS A 40 -7.26 18.75 -15.40
C LYS A 40 -6.27 19.31 -14.38
N LEU A 41 -5.09 18.71 -14.22
CA LEU A 41 -4.09 19.15 -13.24
C LEU A 41 -3.62 20.60 -13.44
N PRO A 42 -3.36 21.09 -14.67
CA PRO A 42 -2.95 22.47 -14.88
C PRO A 42 -4.02 23.49 -14.48
N GLU A 43 -5.30 23.15 -14.64
CA GLU A 43 -6.42 24.01 -14.24
C GLU A 43 -6.62 24.01 -12.72
N LEU A 44 -6.50 22.83 -12.10
CA LEU A 44 -6.52 22.68 -10.65
C LEU A 44 -5.41 23.51 -9.98
N GLU A 45 -4.19 23.44 -10.51
CA GLU A 45 -3.06 24.22 -10.00
C GLU A 45 -3.35 25.73 -10.05
N LYS A 46 -3.82 26.24 -11.19
CA LYS A 46 -4.21 27.66 -11.33
C LYS A 46 -5.31 28.04 -10.34
N ARG A 47 -6.30 27.17 -10.14
CA ARG A 47 -7.39 27.41 -9.20
C ARG A 47 -6.88 27.48 -7.77
N LEU A 48 -6.01 26.56 -7.37
CA LEU A 48 -5.39 26.55 -6.04
C LEU A 48 -4.54 27.80 -5.79
N VAL A 49 -3.76 28.26 -6.78
CA VAL A 49 -2.97 29.50 -6.67
C VAL A 49 -3.87 30.73 -6.54
N SER A 50 -5.04 30.73 -7.19
CA SER A 50 -6.00 31.84 -7.11
C SER A 50 -6.78 31.92 -5.78
N LEU A 51 -6.68 30.90 -4.92
CA LEU A 51 -7.36 30.92 -3.62
C LEU A 51 -6.66 31.92 -2.69
N ASN A 52 -7.33 33.03 -2.43
CA ASN A 52 -6.87 34.05 -1.47
C ASN A 52 -7.03 33.64 0.01
N ASN A 53 -7.61 32.46 0.27
CA ASN A 53 -7.82 31.92 1.60
C ASN A 53 -7.25 30.50 1.68
N GLY A 54 -6.22 30.32 2.51
CA GLY A 54 -5.58 29.02 2.77
C GLY A 54 -6.33 28.10 3.74
N ALA A 55 -7.62 28.36 3.99
CA ALA A 55 -8.45 27.49 4.81
C ALA A 55 -8.53 26.08 4.20
N GLU A 56 -8.29 25.06 5.03
CA GLU A 56 -8.28 23.65 4.62
C GLU A 56 -9.58 23.24 3.89
N THR A 57 -10.72 23.73 4.35
CA THR A 57 -12.02 23.45 3.75
C THR A 57 -12.14 23.99 2.31
N ALA A 58 -11.59 25.16 2.03
CA ALA A 58 -11.61 25.77 0.70
C ALA A 58 -10.67 25.05 -0.28
N VAL A 59 -9.52 24.59 0.22
CA VAL A 59 -8.59 23.76 -0.57
C VAL A 59 -9.24 22.41 -0.88
N LYS A 60 -9.84 21.77 0.12
CA LYS A 60 -10.52 20.48 -0.03
C LYS A 60 -11.66 20.56 -1.04
N SER A 61 -12.55 21.54 -0.92
CA SER A 61 -13.66 21.72 -1.87
C SER A 61 -13.16 21.96 -3.29
N THR A 62 -12.10 22.74 -3.45
CA THR A 62 -11.48 22.99 -4.76
C THR A 62 -10.93 21.71 -5.37
N ILE A 63 -10.28 20.84 -4.60
CA ILE A 63 -9.78 19.56 -5.12
C ILE A 63 -10.94 18.62 -5.48
N GLU A 64 -12.00 18.60 -4.66
CA GLU A 64 -13.21 17.79 -4.90
C GLU A 64 -13.91 18.17 -6.21
N GLU A 65 -13.97 19.45 -6.57
CA GLU A 65 -14.56 19.93 -7.84
C GLU A 65 -13.88 19.33 -9.09
N PHE A 66 -12.56 19.10 -9.02
CA PHE A 66 -11.78 18.54 -10.13
C PHE A 66 -11.62 17.02 -10.03
N SER A 67 -11.96 16.44 -8.88
CA SER A 67 -11.90 15.01 -8.63
C SER A 67 -12.95 14.29 -9.47
N SER A 68 -12.63 13.08 -9.91
CA SER A 68 -13.56 12.19 -10.62
C SER A 68 -13.79 10.93 -9.80
N ASP A 69 -15.00 10.40 -9.87
CA ASP A 69 -15.33 9.14 -9.19
C ASP A 69 -14.50 7.99 -9.74
N VAL A 70 -14.02 7.17 -8.82
CA VAL A 70 -13.12 6.07 -9.12
C VAL A 70 -13.92 4.78 -9.27
N GLN A 71 -13.89 4.20 -10.47
CA GLN A 71 -14.35 2.84 -10.73
C GLN A 71 -13.15 1.90 -10.82
N ILE A 72 -13.06 0.95 -9.90
CA ILE A 72 -11.96 -0.02 -9.80
C ILE A 72 -12.11 -1.06 -10.92
N ASP A 73 -11.03 -1.32 -11.64
CA ASP A 73 -11.00 -2.30 -12.73
C ASP A 73 -11.13 -3.74 -12.18
N GLU A 74 -11.70 -4.66 -12.96
CA GLU A 74 -11.99 -6.03 -12.51
C GLU A 74 -10.73 -6.83 -12.11
N GLU A 75 -9.60 -6.54 -12.74
CA GLU A 75 -8.32 -7.23 -12.47
C GLU A 75 -7.59 -6.72 -11.22
N SER A 76 -8.12 -5.65 -10.59
CA SER A 76 -7.50 -4.95 -9.48
C SER A 76 -7.13 -5.86 -8.30
N VAL A 77 -6.03 -5.51 -7.64
CA VAL A 77 -5.59 -6.14 -6.40
C VAL A 77 -6.66 -6.09 -5.30
N LEU A 78 -7.48 -5.04 -5.29
CA LEU A 78 -8.54 -4.85 -4.29
C LEU A 78 -9.67 -5.89 -4.42
N LYS A 79 -9.93 -6.42 -5.62
CA LYS A 79 -10.89 -7.52 -5.79
C LYS A 79 -10.36 -8.83 -5.20
N LYS A 80 -9.03 -8.97 -5.07
CA LYS A 80 -8.33 -10.11 -4.47
C LYS A 80 -8.08 -9.91 -2.96
N GLN A 81 -8.67 -8.90 -2.34
CA GLN A 81 -8.38 -8.52 -0.96
C GLN A 81 -8.63 -9.64 0.05
N LYS A 82 -9.73 -10.39 -0.06
CA LYS A 82 -10.00 -11.54 0.84
C LYS A 82 -8.85 -12.55 0.84
N MET A 83 -8.37 -12.88 -0.36
CA MET A 83 -7.27 -13.81 -0.56
C MET A 83 -5.95 -13.30 0.01
N ILE A 84 -5.70 -11.99 -0.16
CA ILE A 84 -4.55 -11.30 0.42
C ILE A 84 -4.65 -11.36 1.95
N ASP A 85 -5.81 -11.07 2.52
CA ASP A 85 -6.04 -11.10 3.96
C ASP A 85 -5.77 -12.50 4.53
N ASP A 86 -6.29 -13.54 3.87
CA ASP A 86 -6.09 -14.93 4.30
C ASP A 86 -4.62 -15.35 4.25
N CYS A 87 -3.91 -15.02 3.17
CA CYS A 87 -2.50 -15.43 2.99
C CYS A 87 -1.52 -14.61 3.84
N PHE A 88 -1.75 -13.30 4.00
CA PHE A 88 -0.84 -12.39 4.71
C PHE A 88 -1.16 -12.21 6.20
N SER A 89 -2.24 -12.85 6.69
CA SER A 89 -2.54 -12.96 8.12
C SER A 89 -1.56 -13.84 8.91
N LYS A 90 -0.85 -14.77 8.24
CA LYS A 90 0.04 -15.77 8.87
C LYS A 90 1.22 -15.14 9.62
N ASP A 91 1.75 -15.81 10.64
CA ASP A 91 2.66 -15.15 11.59
C ASP A 91 4.09 -14.93 11.10
N SER A 92 4.53 -15.81 10.19
CA SER A 92 5.88 -15.79 9.63
C SER A 92 5.85 -15.64 8.11
N VAL A 93 6.95 -15.11 7.55
CA VAL A 93 7.11 -15.00 6.09
C VAL A 93 7.07 -16.38 5.45
N GLU A 94 7.62 -17.39 6.14
CA GLU A 94 7.62 -18.79 5.72
C GLU A 94 6.19 -19.35 5.61
N GLU A 95 5.33 -19.06 6.58
CA GLU A 95 3.92 -19.45 6.51
C GLU A 95 3.16 -18.70 5.42
N ILE A 96 3.44 -17.41 5.22
CA ILE A 96 2.85 -16.63 4.11
C ILE A 96 3.22 -17.27 2.77
N ILE A 97 4.51 -17.61 2.57
CA ILE A 97 4.97 -18.26 1.34
C ILE A 97 4.28 -19.61 1.16
N LYS A 98 4.21 -20.45 2.20
CA LYS A 98 3.50 -21.74 2.13
C LYS A 98 2.02 -21.59 1.81
N SER A 99 1.35 -20.59 2.40
CA SER A 99 -0.06 -20.28 2.12
C SER A 99 -0.25 -19.89 0.66
N LEU A 100 0.62 -19.02 0.13
CA LEU A 100 0.61 -18.62 -1.27
C LEU A 100 0.92 -19.78 -2.22
N GLU A 101 1.83 -20.69 -1.86
CA GLU A 101 2.13 -21.89 -2.65
C GLU A 101 0.93 -22.84 -2.72
N ALA A 102 0.23 -23.07 -1.61
CA ALA A 102 -0.98 -23.88 -1.58
C ALA A 102 -2.08 -23.25 -2.45
N GLU A 103 -2.25 -21.94 -2.38
CA GLU A 103 -3.25 -21.24 -3.18
C GLU A 103 -2.91 -21.13 -4.67
N ALA A 104 -1.62 -21.09 -5.02
CA ALA A 104 -1.17 -21.09 -6.41
C ALA A 104 -1.51 -22.39 -7.16
N THR A 105 -1.81 -23.49 -6.45
CA THR A 105 -2.24 -24.76 -7.07
C THR A 105 -3.70 -24.77 -7.49
N LYS A 106 -4.52 -23.79 -7.04
CA LYS A 106 -5.94 -23.70 -7.41
C LYS A 106 -6.13 -22.98 -8.74
N GLU A 107 -7.12 -23.41 -9.52
CA GLU A 107 -7.47 -22.79 -10.80
C GLU A 107 -7.91 -21.32 -10.60
N GLY A 108 -7.46 -20.42 -11.47
CA GLY A 108 -7.77 -18.98 -11.42
C GLY A 108 -6.77 -18.11 -10.64
N ASN A 109 -5.80 -18.71 -9.93
CA ASN A 109 -4.83 -17.98 -9.09
C ASN A 109 -3.48 -17.69 -9.77
N GLY A 110 -3.46 -17.51 -11.09
CA GLY A 110 -2.22 -17.26 -11.85
C GLY A 110 -1.44 -16.01 -11.41
N TRP A 111 -2.11 -15.04 -10.78
CA TRP A 111 -1.48 -13.83 -10.24
C TRP A 111 -0.54 -14.08 -9.05
N ILE A 112 -0.65 -15.22 -8.36
CA ILE A 112 0.18 -15.56 -7.20
C ILE A 112 1.59 -15.99 -7.64
N VAL A 113 1.71 -16.61 -8.81
CA VAL A 113 3.01 -17.08 -9.35
C VAL A 113 4.06 -15.97 -9.44
N PRO A 114 3.78 -14.79 -10.06
CA PRO A 114 4.75 -13.69 -10.08
C PRO A 114 5.02 -13.12 -8.69
N VAL A 115 4.04 -13.12 -7.79
CA VAL A 115 4.21 -12.67 -6.40
C VAL A 115 5.18 -13.57 -5.64
N LEU A 116 4.99 -14.89 -5.72
CA LEU A 116 5.89 -15.88 -5.13
C LEU A 116 7.31 -15.75 -5.68
N LYS A 117 7.45 -15.56 -7.00
CA LYS A 117 8.76 -15.34 -7.63
C LYS A 117 9.44 -14.08 -7.09
N GLY A 118 8.68 -13.00 -6.88
CA GLY A 118 9.16 -11.76 -6.27
C GLY A 118 9.65 -11.98 -4.84
N LEU A 119 8.83 -12.63 -4.01
CA LEU A 119 9.19 -12.95 -2.61
C LEU A 119 10.45 -13.81 -2.51
N LYS A 120 10.57 -14.86 -3.34
CA LYS A 120 11.74 -15.75 -3.33
C LYS A 120 13.03 -15.08 -3.80
N ARG A 121 12.94 -13.99 -4.59
CA ARG A 121 14.10 -13.22 -5.04
C ARG A 121 14.57 -12.18 -4.00
N SER A 122 13.69 -11.76 -3.11
CA SER A 122 13.98 -10.75 -2.10
C SER A 122 14.84 -11.29 -0.95
N SER A 123 15.54 -10.40 -0.24
CA SER A 123 16.34 -10.78 0.94
C SER A 123 15.45 -11.36 2.05
N PRO A 124 15.70 -12.58 2.54
CA PRO A 124 14.92 -13.19 3.62
C PRO A 124 14.92 -12.34 4.90
N THR A 125 16.07 -11.74 5.23
CA THR A 125 16.21 -10.84 6.38
C THR A 125 15.36 -9.58 6.19
N GLY A 126 15.40 -8.99 4.99
CA GLY A 126 14.59 -7.83 4.64
C GLY A 126 13.09 -8.11 4.77
N LEU A 127 12.62 -9.25 4.24
CA LEU A 127 11.21 -9.65 4.34
C LEU A 127 10.74 -9.77 5.80
N LYS A 128 11.54 -10.41 6.66
CA LYS A 128 11.21 -10.58 8.09
C LYS A 128 11.18 -9.24 8.82
N ILE A 129 12.16 -8.36 8.57
CA ILE A 129 12.19 -7.01 9.14
C ILE A 129 10.95 -6.22 8.71
N THR A 130 10.60 -6.26 7.42
CA THR A 130 9.45 -5.55 6.86
C THR A 130 8.13 -6.04 7.48
N LEU A 131 7.89 -7.35 7.52
CA LEU A 131 6.68 -7.92 8.11
C LEU A 131 6.51 -7.49 9.57
N ARG A 132 7.58 -7.62 10.37
CA ARG A 132 7.58 -7.22 11.77
C ARG A 132 7.35 -5.71 11.93
N SER A 133 8.00 -4.89 11.10
CA SER A 133 7.90 -3.43 11.16
C SER A 133 6.48 -2.93 10.94
N ILE A 134 5.75 -3.52 9.98
CA ILE A 134 4.36 -3.17 9.66
C ILE A 134 3.43 -3.57 10.79
N ARG A 135 3.54 -4.81 11.29
CA ARG A 135 2.66 -5.32 12.34
C ARG A 135 2.79 -4.54 13.64
N GLU A 136 4.02 -4.25 14.06
CA GLU A 136 4.27 -3.39 15.22
C GLU A 136 3.79 -1.95 14.96
N GLY A 137 3.91 -1.46 13.73
CA GLY A 137 3.48 -0.12 13.32
C GLY A 137 1.97 0.13 13.48
N ARG A 138 1.15 -0.93 13.59
CA ARG A 138 -0.29 -0.84 13.89
C ARG A 138 -0.57 -0.22 15.27
N LYS A 139 0.33 -0.45 16.23
CA LYS A 139 0.18 0.00 17.64
C LYS A 139 1.04 1.22 17.97
N GLN A 140 1.79 1.74 17.00
CA GLN A 140 2.77 2.81 17.19
C GLN A 140 2.31 4.11 16.52
N SER A 141 2.69 5.23 17.13
CA SER A 141 2.59 6.57 16.56
C SER A 141 3.62 6.78 15.44
N LEU A 142 3.44 7.85 14.64
CA LEU A 142 4.35 8.17 13.54
C LEU A 142 5.77 8.45 14.05
N PRO A 143 5.99 9.26 15.11
CA PRO A 143 7.33 9.49 15.64
C PRO A 143 8.02 8.19 16.12
N GLU A 144 7.26 7.27 16.73
CA GLU A 144 7.81 5.97 17.18
C GLU A 144 8.20 5.09 16.00
N CYS A 145 7.37 5.03 14.97
CA CYS A 145 7.69 4.31 13.73
C CYS A 145 8.97 4.85 13.09
N LEU A 146 9.09 6.18 12.96
CA LEU A 146 10.26 6.83 12.36
C LEU A 146 11.54 6.60 13.18
N LYS A 147 11.46 6.67 14.52
CA LYS A 147 12.59 6.34 15.40
C LYS A 147 13.05 4.88 15.22
N LYS A 148 12.10 3.95 15.07
CA LYS A 148 12.40 2.53 14.82
C LYS A 148 13.03 2.32 13.44
N GLU A 149 12.44 2.90 12.40
CA GLU A 149 12.96 2.84 11.03
C GLU A 149 14.39 3.38 10.95
N PHE A 150 14.69 4.51 11.60
CA PHE A 150 16.05 5.04 11.70
C PHE A 150 17.03 4.03 12.32
N ARG A 151 16.68 3.41 13.45
CA ARG A 151 17.52 2.40 14.11
C ARG A 151 17.74 1.17 13.24
N LEU A 152 16.69 0.71 12.55
CA LEU A 152 16.77 -0.42 11.62
C LEU A 152 17.75 -0.10 10.48
N THR A 153 17.59 1.05 9.83
CA THR A 153 18.48 1.49 8.74
C THR A 153 19.94 1.58 9.19
N MET A 154 20.20 2.19 10.35
CA MET A 154 21.56 2.28 10.89
C MET A 154 22.20 0.92 11.19
N ASN A 155 21.40 -0.07 11.60
CA ASN A 155 21.89 -1.43 11.83
C ASN A 155 22.09 -2.20 10.53
N ILE A 156 21.23 -2.00 9.52
CA ILE A 156 21.36 -2.65 8.21
C ILE A 156 22.65 -2.18 7.51
N LEU A 157 22.98 -0.88 7.59
CA LEU A 157 24.20 -0.32 6.98
C LEU A 157 25.51 -0.76 7.66
N ARG A 158 25.44 -1.42 8.83
CA ARG A 158 26.62 -1.96 9.53
C ARG A 158 26.97 -3.38 9.12
N THR A 159 26.07 -4.06 8.41
CA THR A 159 26.22 -5.43 7.89
C THR A 159 26.76 -5.40 6.48
#